data_AF-A0A8H8JIT3-F1
#
_entry.id   AF-A0A8H8JIT3-F1
#
_cell.length_a   1.000
_cell.length_b   1.000
_cell.length_c   1.000
_cell.angle_alpha   90.00
_cell.angle_beta   90.00
_cell.angle_gamma   90.00
#
_symmetry.space_group_name_H-M   'P 1'
#
loop_
_entity.id
_entity.type
_entity.pdbx_description
1 polymer ?
#
loop_
_entity_poly.entity_id
_entity_poly.type
_entity_poly.pdbx_seq_one_letter_code
_entity_poly.pdbx_strand_id
1 'polypeptide(L)'
;MTQQMRDRQNHERLKKWPNCTIRVRFHNQMQLERSFPSTNKIKAVYAFVRDCLNEEARSIKFVLYQPPARELKVSDATVRDQTLLELQLAPASVLLLRFLSDELNEDREKLPPLQPSILAAAENLPEPMVHDEDLGAAPKSTSTKTSTNVEQKLAKFLKLPAHK
;
A
#
# COMPACT_ATOMS: atom_id res chain seq x y z
N MET A 1 -17.45 23.83 -7.83
CA MET A 1 -18.35 22.72 -7.44
C MET A 1 -19.06 23.11 -6.15
N THR A 2 -20.40 23.00 -6.08
CA THR A 2 -21.17 23.39 -4.89
C THR A 2 -21.07 22.32 -3.79
N GLN A 3 -21.27 22.72 -2.52
CA GLN A 3 -21.14 21.83 -1.36
C GLN A 3 -22.11 20.63 -1.43
N GLN A 4 -23.38 20.89 -1.78
CA GLN A 4 -24.37 19.82 -1.99
C GLN A 4 -23.95 18.76 -3.01
N MET A 5 -23.31 19.15 -4.11
CA MET A 5 -22.84 18.18 -5.12
C MET A 5 -21.72 17.28 -4.57
N ARG A 6 -20.87 17.81 -3.68
CA ARG A 6 -19.82 17.03 -3.01
C ARG A 6 -20.41 16.05 -2.01
N ASP A 7 -21.34 16.51 -1.18
CA ASP A 7 -21.95 15.69 -0.13
C ASP A 7 -22.76 14.54 -0.72
N ARG A 8 -23.50 14.81 -1.81
CA ARG A 8 -24.22 13.76 -2.56
C ARG A 8 -23.27 12.69 -3.10
N GLN A 9 -22.16 13.09 -3.73
CA GLN A 9 -21.17 12.14 -4.23
C GLN A 9 -20.54 11.32 -3.12
N ASN A 10 -20.19 11.93 -1.99
CA ASN A 10 -19.65 11.21 -0.85
C ASN A 10 -20.65 10.19 -0.30
N HIS A 11 -21.93 10.56 -0.22
CA HIS A 11 -22.98 9.66 0.22
C HIS A 11 -23.19 8.47 -0.73
N GLU A 12 -23.18 8.71 -2.04
CA GLU A 12 -23.27 7.63 -3.05
C GLU A 12 -22.05 6.70 -2.99
N ARG A 13 -20.84 7.24 -2.81
CA ARG A 13 -19.61 6.45 -2.65
C ARG A 13 -19.61 5.65 -1.33
N LEU A 14 -20.13 6.23 -0.25
CA LEU A 14 -20.23 5.53 1.03
C LEU A 14 -21.23 4.36 0.96
N LYS A 15 -22.36 4.55 0.26
CA LYS A 15 -23.31 3.46 -0.03
C LYS A 15 -22.65 2.33 -0.81
N LYS A 16 -21.80 2.67 -1.78
CA LYS A 16 -21.08 1.70 -2.60
C LYS A 16 -19.98 0.96 -1.82
N TRP A 17 -19.26 1.68 -0.95
CA TRP A 17 -18.12 1.16 -0.19
C TRP A 17 -18.24 1.53 1.29
N PRO A 18 -19.12 0.84 2.04
CA PRO A 18 -19.30 1.13 3.47
C PRO A 18 -18.08 0.74 4.30
N ASN A 19 -17.30 -0.23 3.83
CA ASN A 19 -16.06 -0.70 4.47
C ASN A 19 -14.86 -0.51 3.53
N CYS A 20 -13.69 -0.40 4.14
CA CYS A 20 -12.41 -0.18 3.51
C CYS A 20 -11.35 -1.14 4.07
N THR A 21 -10.65 -1.88 3.20
CA THR A 21 -9.56 -2.78 3.62
C THR A 21 -8.22 -2.06 3.52
N ILE A 22 -7.52 -1.91 4.65
CA ILE A 22 -6.20 -1.28 4.69
C ILE A 22 -5.12 -2.34 4.92
N ARG A 23 -4.11 -2.34 4.05
CA ARG A 23 -2.90 -3.15 4.15
C ARG A 23 -1.72 -2.26 4.50
N VAL A 24 -1.12 -2.45 5.67
CA VAL A 24 0.06 -1.68 6.10
C VAL A 24 1.30 -2.52 5.89
N ARG A 25 2.16 -2.13 4.94
CA ARG A 25 3.41 -2.81 4.59
C ARG A 25 4.59 -2.26 5.38
N PHE A 26 5.38 -3.16 5.94
CA PHE A 26 6.67 -2.88 6.58
C PHE A 26 7.83 -2.95 5.56
N HIS A 27 9.02 -2.54 5.98
CA HIS A 27 10.24 -2.54 5.16
C HIS A 27 10.57 -3.93 4.58
N ASN A 28 10.27 -5.00 5.32
CA ASN A 28 10.52 -6.38 4.93
C ASN A 28 9.39 -7.02 4.11
N GLN A 29 8.45 -6.23 3.56
CA GLN A 29 7.28 -6.68 2.80
C GLN A 29 6.21 -7.43 3.58
N MET A 30 6.38 -7.69 4.88
CA MET A 30 5.27 -8.15 5.72
C MET A 30 4.18 -7.09 5.76
N GLN A 31 2.92 -7.52 5.86
CA GLN A 31 1.78 -6.62 5.89
C GLN A 31 0.75 -6.97 6.96
N LEU A 32 0.24 -5.95 7.64
CA LEU A 32 -0.95 -6.06 8.47
C LEU A 32 -2.18 -5.73 7.62
N GLU A 33 -3.19 -6.58 7.65
CA GLU A 33 -4.47 -6.33 6.96
C GLU A 33 -5.59 -6.15 7.98
N ARG A 34 -6.43 -5.13 7.77
CA ARG A 34 -7.66 -4.95 8.54
C ARG A 34 -8.73 -4.21 7.75
N SER A 35 -9.98 -4.57 7.98
CA SER A 35 -11.16 -3.86 7.49
C SER A 35 -11.61 -2.78 8.48
N PHE A 36 -11.89 -1.59 7.96
CA PHE A 36 -12.35 -0.42 8.70
C PHE A 36 -13.64 0.13 8.07
N PRO A 37 -14.57 0.71 8.85
CA PRO A 37 -15.65 1.52 8.29
C PRO A 37 -15.07 2.68 7.47
N SER A 38 -15.62 2.93 6.29
CA SER A 38 -15.15 4.02 5.41
C SER A 38 -15.34 5.42 6.03
N THR A 39 -16.19 5.53 7.04
CA THR A 39 -16.41 6.73 7.86
C THR A 39 -15.34 6.96 8.93
N ASN A 40 -14.48 5.97 9.22
CA ASN A 40 -13.40 6.15 10.19
C ASN A 40 -12.39 7.18 9.69
N LYS A 41 -11.65 7.79 10.62
CA LYS A 41 -10.53 8.69 10.32
C LYS A 41 -9.22 7.92 10.26
N ILE A 42 -8.18 8.51 9.65
CA ILE A 42 -6.84 7.91 9.59
C ILE A 42 -6.26 7.57 10.98
N LYS A 43 -6.68 8.29 12.04
CA LYS A 43 -6.29 8.01 13.43
C LYS A 43 -6.58 6.58 13.85
N ALA A 44 -7.67 5.97 13.35
CA ALA A 44 -8.01 4.58 13.65
C ALA A 44 -6.99 3.59 13.08
N VAL A 45 -6.45 3.88 11.89
CA VAL A 45 -5.39 3.06 11.27
C VAL A 45 -4.09 3.18 12.07
N TYR A 46 -3.73 4.38 12.50
CA TYR A 46 -2.56 4.60 13.35
C TYR A 46 -2.67 3.90 14.71
N ALA A 47 -3.85 3.97 15.35
CA ALA A 47 -4.11 3.26 16.59
C ALA A 47 -3.96 1.75 16.40
N PHE A 48 -4.59 1.19 15.36
CA PHE A 48 -4.47 -0.22 15.01
C PHE A 48 -3.00 -0.65 14.85
N VAL A 49 -2.21 0.09 14.08
CA VAL A 49 -0.79 -0.25 13.90
C VAL A 49 -0.06 -0.22 15.24
N ARG A 50 -0.26 0.81 16.08
CA ARG A 50 0.35 0.87 17.42
C ARG A 50 -0.06 -0.26 18.34
N ASP A 51 -1.29 -0.74 18.21
CA ASP A 51 -1.78 -1.85 19.01
C ASP A 51 -1.08 -3.16 18.64
N CYS A 52 -0.70 -3.32 17.36
CA CYS A 52 0.05 -4.47 16.86
C CYS A 52 1.57 -4.42 17.11
N LEU A 53 2.14 -3.25 17.43
CA LEU A 53 3.57 -3.11 17.74
C LEU A 53 3.91 -3.68 19.12
N ASN A 54 5.15 -4.13 19.28
CA ASN A 54 5.69 -4.52 20.60
C ASN A 54 5.84 -3.30 21.54
N GLU A 55 6.10 -3.54 22.82
CA GLU A 55 6.12 -2.49 23.86
C GLU A 55 7.18 -1.41 23.58
N GLU A 56 8.36 -1.81 23.09
CA GLU A 56 9.46 -0.91 22.75
C GLU A 56 9.10 0.00 21.57
N ALA A 57 8.57 -0.57 20.48
CA ALA A 57 8.27 0.18 19.26
C ALA A 57 6.96 0.97 19.32
N ARG A 58 6.05 0.65 20.25
CA ARG A 58 4.78 1.39 20.42
C ARG A 58 5.00 2.88 20.72
N SER A 59 6.10 3.21 21.40
CA SER A 59 6.48 4.59 21.72
C SER A 59 7.13 5.34 20.55
N ILE A 60 7.63 4.61 19.55
CA ILE A 60 8.36 5.16 18.42
C ILE A 60 7.39 5.77 17.41
N LYS A 61 7.71 6.98 16.95
CA LYS A 61 6.90 7.67 15.96
C LYS A 61 7.11 7.02 14.59
N PHE A 62 6.04 6.86 13.83
CA PHE A 62 6.08 6.40 12.44
C PHE A 62 5.11 7.20 11.57
N VAL A 63 5.30 7.11 10.25
CA VAL A 63 4.43 7.73 9.24
C VAL A 63 3.91 6.66 8.29
N LEU A 64 2.62 6.74 7.98
CA LEU A 64 2.00 5.98 6.91
C LEU A 64 2.03 6.82 5.62
N TYR A 65 2.43 6.24 4.50
CA TYR A 65 2.54 6.96 3.25
C TYR A 65 2.20 6.11 2.02
N GLN A 66 1.95 6.77 0.90
CA GLN A 66 1.78 6.18 -0.43
C GLN A 66 2.73 6.86 -1.42
N PRO A 67 3.53 6.10 -2.20
CA PRO A 67 4.32 6.66 -3.28
C PRO A 67 3.45 7.38 -4.33
N PRO A 68 3.98 8.41 -5.04
CA PRO A 68 5.34 8.93 -4.93
C PRO A 68 5.59 9.90 -3.77
N ALA A 69 4.58 10.58 -3.21
CA ALA A 69 4.82 11.64 -2.21
C ALA A 69 3.63 11.93 -1.27
N ARG A 70 2.78 10.94 -0.98
CA ARG A 70 1.59 11.15 -0.15
C ARG A 70 1.80 10.65 1.27
N GLU A 71 2.19 11.54 2.18
CA GLU A 71 2.30 11.22 3.60
C GLU A 71 0.97 11.49 4.33
N LEU A 72 0.50 10.52 5.12
CA LEU A 72 -0.77 10.59 5.85
C LEU A 72 -0.55 10.93 7.33
N LYS A 73 0.09 12.07 7.60
CA LYS A 73 0.45 12.48 8.97
C LYS A 73 -0.77 12.82 9.82
N VAL A 74 -0.84 12.26 11.03
CA VAL A 74 -1.87 12.61 12.03
C VAL A 74 -1.74 14.06 12.53
N SER A 75 -0.57 14.67 12.36
CA SER A 75 -0.33 16.09 12.69
C SER A 75 -1.01 17.05 11.72
N ASP A 76 -1.26 16.63 10.48
CA ASP A 76 -1.88 17.46 9.45
C ASP A 76 -3.41 17.47 9.62
N ALA A 77 -4.00 18.66 9.79
CA ALA A 77 -5.44 18.82 9.94
C ALA A 77 -6.21 18.31 8.70
N THR A 78 -5.64 18.48 7.51
CA THR A 78 -6.26 18.07 6.25
C THR A 78 -6.34 16.55 6.11
N VAL A 79 -5.48 15.81 6.81
CA VAL A 79 -5.47 14.34 6.79
C VAL A 79 -6.20 13.78 8.01
N ARG A 80 -5.93 14.31 9.20
CA ARG A 80 -6.41 13.73 10.46
C ARG A 80 -7.92 13.83 10.64
N ASP A 81 -8.55 14.82 10.01
CA ASP A 81 -9.97 15.11 10.16
C ASP A 81 -10.82 14.55 9.03
N GLN A 82 -10.19 14.06 7.96
CA GLN A 82 -10.85 13.37 6.86
C GLN A 82 -11.12 11.89 7.18
N THR A 83 -12.19 11.39 6.60
CA THR A 83 -12.56 9.97 6.61
C THR A 83 -11.69 9.16 5.64
N LEU A 84 -11.62 7.84 5.81
CA LEU A 84 -10.91 6.95 4.89
C LEU A 84 -11.47 7.06 3.46
N LEU A 85 -12.77 7.32 3.31
CA LEU A 85 -13.40 7.59 2.02
C LEU A 85 -12.91 8.89 1.38
N GLU A 86 -12.88 9.98 2.15
CA GLU A 86 -12.41 11.30 1.69
C GLU A 86 -10.92 11.28 1.34
N LEU A 87 -10.14 10.52 2.09
CA LEU A 87 -8.74 10.21 1.80
C LEU A 87 -8.57 9.26 0.61
N GLN A 88 -9.64 8.86 -0.08
CA GLN A 88 -9.58 7.96 -1.24
C GLN A 88 -8.86 6.64 -0.92
N LEU A 89 -8.99 6.15 0.32
CA LEU A 89 -8.44 4.87 0.76
C LEU A 89 -9.43 3.73 0.56
N ALA A 90 -10.74 4.02 0.55
CA ALA A 90 -11.78 3.06 0.22
C ALA A 90 -11.84 2.80 -1.30
N PRO A 91 -12.11 1.55 -1.75
CA PRO A 91 -12.50 0.37 -0.95
C PRO A 91 -11.33 -0.42 -0.37
N ALA A 92 -10.13 -0.26 -0.91
CA ALA A 92 -8.94 -0.90 -0.39
C ALA A 92 -7.70 -0.06 -0.68
N SER A 93 -6.75 -0.03 0.25
CA SER A 93 -5.50 0.70 0.08
C SER A 93 -4.31 -0.03 0.70
N VAL A 94 -3.16 0.11 0.05
CA VAL A 94 -1.87 -0.29 0.60
C VAL A 94 -1.15 0.96 1.07
N LEU A 95 -0.75 0.97 2.33
CA LEU A 95 0.02 2.03 2.96
C LEU A 95 1.38 1.46 3.35
N LEU A 96 2.44 2.21 3.10
CA LEU A 96 3.77 1.86 3.56
C LEU A 96 4.00 2.52 4.91
N LEU A 97 4.65 1.79 5.81
CA LEU A 97 5.06 2.30 7.11
C LEU A 97 6.54 2.61 7.10
N ARG A 98 6.91 3.80 7.60
CA ARG A 98 8.29 4.19 7.88
C ARG A 98 8.39 4.71 9.32
N PHE A 99 9.29 4.15 10.12
CA PHE A 99 9.60 4.68 11.44
C PHE A 99 10.41 5.96 11.31
N LEU A 100 10.30 6.88 12.28
CA LEU A 100 11.16 8.06 12.34
C LEU A 100 12.58 7.74 12.84
N SER A 101 12.74 6.60 13.54
CA SER A 101 14.07 6.07 13.85
C SER A 101 14.53 5.19 12.70
N ASP A 102 15.68 5.52 12.10
CA ASP A 102 16.20 4.84 10.92
C ASP A 102 16.69 3.42 11.20
N GLU A 103 17.09 3.14 12.44
CA GLU A 103 17.51 1.80 12.89
C GLU A 103 16.44 0.72 12.66
N LEU A 104 15.16 1.10 12.61
CA LEU A 104 14.03 0.21 12.35
C LEU A 104 13.64 0.10 10.88
N ASN A 105 14.29 0.86 9.99
CA ASN A 105 13.98 0.90 8.57
C ASN A 105 15.03 0.23 7.69
N GLU A 106 16.29 0.12 8.17
CA GLU A 106 17.44 -0.26 7.32
C GLU A 106 17.52 -1.77 7.02
N ASP A 107 17.21 -2.62 8.00
CA ASP A 107 17.42 -4.05 7.89
C ASP A 107 16.17 -4.78 7.36
N ARG A 108 16.23 -5.27 6.11
CA ARG A 108 15.12 -6.04 5.50
C ARG A 108 15.02 -7.48 6.00
N GLU A 109 16.08 -8.02 6.60
CA GLU A 109 16.11 -9.38 7.13
C GLU A 109 15.47 -9.45 8.52
N LYS A 110 15.49 -8.32 9.25
CA LYS A 110 14.84 -8.21 10.56
C LYS A 110 13.32 -8.27 10.44
N LEU A 111 12.69 -9.02 11.36
CA LEU A 111 11.25 -9.04 11.53
C LEU A 111 10.75 -7.66 11.99
N PRO A 112 9.55 -7.22 11.56
CA PRO A 112 9.00 -5.96 12.02
C PRO A 112 8.75 -6.05 13.53
N PRO A 113 8.82 -4.92 14.26
CA PRO A 113 8.64 -4.90 15.71
C PRO A 113 7.16 -5.04 16.10
N LEU A 114 6.57 -6.18 15.72
CA LEU A 114 5.21 -6.58 16.02
C LEU A 114 5.17 -7.43 17.28
N GLN A 115 3.98 -7.53 17.90
CA GLN A 115 3.77 -8.44 19.02
C GLN A 115 4.00 -9.90 18.58
N PRO A 116 4.58 -10.76 19.46
CA PRO A 116 4.81 -12.17 19.14
C PRO A 116 3.55 -12.94 18.73
N SER A 117 2.40 -12.61 19.35
CA SER A 117 1.10 -13.19 19.02
C SER A 117 0.66 -12.89 17.58
N ILE A 118 0.97 -11.69 17.07
CA ILE A 118 0.65 -11.26 15.72
C ILE A 118 1.59 -11.94 14.71
N LEU A 119 2.88 -12.03 15.04
CA LEU A 119 3.86 -12.74 14.21
C LEU A 119 3.52 -14.24 14.10
N ALA A 120 3.04 -14.85 15.18
CA ALA A 120 2.63 -16.25 15.19
C ALA A 120 1.38 -16.52 14.31
N ALA A 121 0.54 -15.50 14.09
CA ALA A 121 -0.62 -15.57 13.21
C ALA A 121 -0.31 -15.19 11.74
N ALA A 122 0.97 -14.99 11.40
CA ALA A 122 1.34 -14.62 10.04
C ALA A 122 1.14 -15.79 9.07
N GLU A 123 0.51 -15.50 7.93
CA GLU A 123 0.28 -16.45 6.84
C GLU A 123 1.01 -15.98 5.58
N ASN A 124 1.44 -16.94 4.75
CA ASN A 124 2.03 -16.62 3.45
C ASN A 124 0.95 -16.10 2.50
N LEU A 125 1.30 -15.10 1.70
CA LEU A 125 0.40 -14.64 0.64
C LEU A 125 0.17 -15.78 -0.36
N PRO A 126 -1.06 -15.92 -0.89
CA PRO A 126 -1.33 -16.90 -1.94
C PRO A 126 -0.45 -16.62 -3.15
N GLU A 127 0.03 -17.69 -3.78
CA GLU A 127 0.73 -17.57 -5.06
C GLU A 127 -0.21 -16.90 -6.08
N PRO A 128 0.32 -16.00 -6.91
CA PRO A 128 -0.48 -15.38 -7.95
C PRO A 128 -1.11 -16.47 -8.82
N MET A 129 -2.41 -16.37 -9.10
CA MET A 129 -3.07 -17.27 -10.05
C MET A 129 -2.33 -17.15 -11.39
N VAL A 130 -1.66 -18.23 -11.79
CA VAL A 130 -1.22 -18.42 -13.17
C VAL A 130 -2.49 -18.45 -14.01
N HIS A 131 -2.76 -17.35 -14.71
CA HIS A 131 -3.74 -17.37 -15.77
C HIS A 131 -3.07 -18.14 -16.91
N ASP A 132 -3.57 -19.34 -17.21
CA ASP A 132 -3.27 -20.05 -18.44
C ASP A 132 -3.83 -19.22 -19.61
N GLU A 133 -3.12 -18.16 -20.00
CA GLU A 133 -3.25 -17.63 -21.34
C GLU A 133 -2.66 -18.70 -22.26
N ASP A 134 -3.56 -19.45 -22.90
CA ASP A 134 -3.37 -20.36 -24.01
C ASP A 134 -2.12 -20.05 -24.84
N LEU A 135 -1.02 -20.75 -24.57
CA LEU A 135 0.00 -21.09 -25.56
C LEU A 135 0.56 -22.47 -25.21
N GLY A 136 0.27 -23.42 -26.09
CA GLY A 136 0.60 -24.82 -25.94
C GLY A 136 2.08 -25.12 -25.67
N ALA A 137 2.25 -26.33 -25.15
CA ALA A 137 3.48 -27.12 -25.08
C ALA A 137 4.66 -26.49 -24.31
N ALA A 138 4.94 -27.12 -23.17
CA ALA A 138 6.23 -27.04 -22.47
C ALA A 138 7.43 -27.13 -23.43
N PRO A 139 8.59 -26.59 -23.02
CA PRO A 139 9.65 -27.57 -22.79
C PRO A 139 10.57 -27.27 -21.59
N LYS A 140 11.12 -28.39 -21.10
CA LYS A 140 12.26 -28.48 -20.19
C LYS A 140 13.53 -27.90 -20.84
N SER A 141 14.34 -27.23 -20.01
CA SER A 141 15.81 -27.21 -19.95
C SER A 141 16.68 -27.11 -21.22
N THR A 142 17.71 -26.26 -21.09
CA THR A 142 19.09 -26.41 -21.63
C THR A 142 19.50 -25.49 -22.80
N SER A 143 20.17 -24.40 -22.40
CA SER A 143 21.42 -23.86 -22.96
C SER A 143 21.46 -23.13 -24.32
N THR A 144 22.27 -22.06 -24.31
CA THR A 144 23.22 -21.65 -25.37
C THR A 144 22.79 -20.57 -26.38
N LYS A 145 23.46 -19.41 -26.24
CA LYS A 145 23.99 -18.48 -27.26
C LYS A 145 23.09 -17.40 -27.92
N THR A 146 23.41 -16.17 -27.51
CA THR A 146 23.75 -14.96 -28.30
C THR A 146 22.74 -14.29 -29.26
N SER A 147 22.52 -13.01 -28.93
CA SER A 147 22.57 -11.80 -29.77
C SER A 147 21.37 -11.31 -30.58
N THR A 148 21.17 -9.99 -30.40
CA THR A 148 20.67 -8.96 -31.34
C THR A 148 19.19 -8.99 -31.73
N ASN A 149 18.31 -8.38 -30.91
CA ASN A 149 17.27 -7.45 -31.39
C ASN A 149 16.44 -6.81 -30.23
N VAL A 150 16.98 -5.89 -29.43
CA VAL A 150 16.20 -5.21 -28.37
C VAL A 150 16.15 -3.68 -28.51
N GLU A 151 16.98 -3.09 -29.35
CA GLU A 151 17.06 -1.62 -29.50
C GLU A 151 15.90 -0.98 -30.28
N GLN A 152 15.10 -1.74 -31.04
CA GLN A 152 14.05 -1.14 -31.88
C GLN A 152 12.71 -0.84 -31.16
N LYS A 153 12.53 -1.29 -29.91
CA LYS A 153 11.27 -1.04 -29.17
C LYS A 153 11.32 0.11 -28.16
N LEU A 154 12.50 0.64 -27.83
CA LEU A 154 12.64 1.78 -26.91
C LEU A 154 12.48 3.15 -27.60
N ALA A 155 12.68 3.24 -28.92
CA ALA A 155 12.62 4.51 -29.66
C ALA A 155 11.20 5.05 -29.94
N LYS A 156 10.13 4.38 -29.49
CA LYS A 156 8.74 4.83 -29.70
C LYS A 156 8.07 5.49 -28.49
N PHE A 157 8.68 5.45 -27.30
CA PHE A 157 8.08 6.01 -26.08
C PHE A 157 8.62 7.39 -25.66
N LEU A 158 9.61 7.94 -26.36
CA LEU A 158 10.21 9.25 -26.04
C LEU A 158 10.03 10.27 -27.17
N LYS A 159 8.80 10.71 -27.41
CA LYS A 159 8.53 11.94 -28.16
C LYS A 159 7.49 12.78 -27.42
N LEU A 160 7.96 13.70 -26.57
CA LEU A 160 7.19 14.89 -26.19
C LEU A 160 7.30 15.93 -27.32
N PRO A 161 6.21 16.58 -27.74
CA PRO A 161 6.30 17.77 -28.59
C PRO A 161 6.56 19.02 -27.74
N ALA A 162 7.61 19.77 -28.09
CA ALA A 162 7.81 21.14 -27.64
C ALA A 162 6.94 22.08 -28.50
N HIS A 163 6.07 22.87 -27.88
CA HIS A 163 5.31 23.91 -28.56
C HIS A 163 6.05 25.24 -28.43
N LYS A 164 6.17 25.96 -29.55
CA LYS A 164 6.64 27.34 -29.63
C LYS A 164 5.45 28.29 -29.43
#